data_AF-A0A5C5WNG7-F1
#
_entry.id   AF-A0A5C5WNG7-F1
#
_cell.length_a   1.000
_cell.length_b   1.000
_cell.length_c   1.000
_cell.angle_alpha   90.00
_cell.angle_beta   90.00
_cell.angle_gamma   90.00
#
_symmetry.space_group_name_H-M   'P 1'
#
loop_
_entity.id
_entity.type
_entity.pdbx_description
1 polymer ?
#
loop_
_entity_poly.entity_id
_entity_poly.type
_entity_poly.pdbx_seq_one_letter_code
_entity_poly.pdbx_strand_id
1 'polypeptide(L)' 'MKQTIAEIHGFNSKALCQWCGGNSKKECVTVSFKAGLLDEAIVCVKCLRNALRVQSMQKQPTSSKPLESAS' A
#
# COMPACT_ATOMS: atom_id res chain seq x y z
N MET A 1 -1.80 1.22 18.78
CA MET A 1 -2.83 1.89 17.94
C MET A 1 -2.62 1.47 16.49
N LYS A 2 -3.62 0.94 15.79
CA LYS A 2 -3.52 0.61 14.36
C LYS A 2 -3.44 1.93 13.58
N GLN A 3 -2.26 2.27 13.06
CA GLN A 3 -2.12 3.43 12.18
C GLN A 3 -2.89 3.16 10.89
N THR A 4 -3.95 3.93 10.64
CA THR A 4 -4.72 3.88 9.40
C THR A 4 -3.87 4.52 8.29
N ILE A 5 -3.30 3.67 7.44
CA ILE A 5 -2.35 4.07 6.38
C ILE A 5 -3.06 4.60 5.15
N ALA A 6 -4.25 4.07 4.86
CA ALA A 6 -5.06 4.45 3.72
C ALA A 6 -6.51 4.59 4.15
N GLU A 7 -7.17 5.63 3.66
CA GLU A 7 -8.61 5.86 3.84
C GLU A 7 -9.31 5.63 2.51
N ILE A 8 -10.34 4.79 2.51
CA ILE A 8 -11.12 4.49 1.32
C ILE A 8 -12.28 5.49 1.26
N HIS A 9 -12.33 6.28 0.19
CA HIS A 9 -13.36 7.31 -0.02
C HIS A 9 -14.52 6.81 -0.87
N GLY A 10 -14.29 5.83 -1.74
CA GLY A 10 -15.32 5.37 -2.67
C GLY A 10 -14.95 4.13 -3.46
N PHE A 11 -15.96 3.50 -4.01
CA PHE A 11 -15.84 2.32 -4.86
C PHE A 11 -16.20 2.67 -6.31
N ASN A 12 -15.36 2.24 -7.24
CA ASN A 12 -15.47 2.52 -8.67
C ASN A 12 -15.41 1.22 -9.48
N SER A 13 -16.56 0.76 -9.98
CA SER A 13 -16.67 -0.46 -10.79
C SER A 13 -16.18 -0.31 -12.24
N LYS A 14 -16.11 0.93 -12.75
CA LYS A 14 -15.75 1.24 -14.14
C LYS A 14 -14.42 1.98 -14.30
N ALA A 15 -13.80 2.41 -13.20
CA ALA A 15 -12.56 3.18 -13.28
C ALA A 15 -11.35 2.26 -13.52
N LEU A 16 -10.35 2.78 -14.25
CA LEU A 16 -9.09 2.08 -14.46
C LEU A 16 -8.16 2.34 -13.28
N CYS A 17 -7.51 1.28 -12.80
CA CYS A 17 -6.48 1.41 -11.78
C CYS A 17 -5.31 2.23 -12.32
N GLN A 18 -4.98 3.33 -11.64
CA GLN A 18 -3.89 4.22 -12.03
C GLN A 18 -2.51 3.56 -11.94
N TRP A 19 -2.34 2.52 -11.10
CA TRP A 19 -1.05 1.85 -10.93
C TRP A 19 -0.79 0.74 -11.95
N CYS A 20 -1.83 0.01 -12.38
CA CYS A 20 -1.67 -1.10 -13.32
C CYS A 20 -2.29 -0.84 -14.70
N GLY A 21 -2.75 0.39 -14.97
CA GLY A 21 -3.37 0.77 -16.24
C GLY A 21 -4.62 -0.02 -16.60
N GLY A 22 -5.34 -0.56 -15.60
CA GLY A 22 -6.54 -1.37 -15.82
C GLY A 22 -6.29 -2.85 -16.17
N ASN A 23 -5.06 -3.37 -16.02
CA ASN A 23 -4.79 -4.81 -16.24
C ASN A 23 -5.57 -5.74 -15.30
N SER A 24 -6.04 -5.23 -14.16
CA SER A 24 -7.01 -5.92 -13.30
C SER A 24 -8.41 -5.36 -13.54
N LYS A 25 -9.26 -6.12 -14.26
CA LYS A 25 -10.63 -5.71 -14.67
C LYS A 25 -11.67 -5.70 -13.53
N LYS A 26 -11.25 -5.63 -12.28
CA LYS A 26 -12.16 -5.84 -11.15
C LYS A 26 -11.87 -4.82 -10.06
N GLU A 27 -12.84 -3.90 -9.91
CA GLU A 27 -13.14 -3.19 -8.67
C GLU A 27 -12.01 -2.28 -8.18
N CYS A 28 -12.10 -1.00 -8.57
CA CYS A 28 -11.22 0.04 -8.09
C CYS A 28 -11.82 0.75 -6.88
N VAL A 29 -10.96 1.27 -6.03
CA VAL A 29 -11.33 2.11 -4.89
C VAL A 29 -10.55 3.41 -4.96
N THR A 30 -11.20 4.50 -4.57
CA THR A 30 -10.54 5.77 -4.34
C THR A 30 -9.94 5.73 -2.94
N VAL A 31 -8.63 5.96 -2.84
CA VAL A 31 -7.88 5.94 -1.57
C VAL A 31 -7.05 7.20 -1.41
N SER A 32 -6.97 7.72 -0.18
CA SER A 32 -5.92 8.66 0.22
C SER A 32 -4.89 7.94 1.08
N PHE A 33 -3.60 8.21 0.88
CA PHE A 33 -2.54 7.64 1.71
C PHE A 33 -2.06 8.69 2.71
N LYS A 34 -2.07 8.34 4.00
CA LYS A 34 -1.50 9.23 5.04
C LYS A 34 0.04 9.27 4.88
N ALA A 35 0.63 10.42 5.18
CA ALA A 35 2.07 10.76 5.03
C ALA A 35 2.48 11.37 3.67
N GLY A 36 1.55 12.00 2.93
CA GLY A 36 1.91 12.87 1.80
C GLY A 36 2.44 12.15 0.56
N LEU A 37 2.22 10.83 0.45
CA LEU A 37 2.64 10.07 -0.73
C LEU A 37 1.75 10.37 -1.95
N LEU A 38 0.43 10.43 -1.74
CA LEU A 38 -0.61 10.65 -2.76
C LEU A 38 -1.87 11.19 -2.06
N ASP A 39 -2.39 12.34 -2.49
CA ASP A 39 -3.61 12.93 -1.94
C ASP A 39 -4.83 12.04 -2.20
N GLU A 40 -5.02 11.61 -3.45
CA GLU A 40 -6.10 10.71 -3.84
C GLU A 40 -5.69 9.87 -5.05
N ALA A 41 -5.93 8.57 -5.00
CA ALA A 41 -5.65 7.66 -6.11
C ALA A 41 -6.76 6.62 -6.30
N ILE A 42 -7.09 6.32 -7.56
CA ILE A 42 -7.98 5.23 -7.95
C ILE A 42 -7.14 3.99 -8.22
N VAL A 43 -7.23 3.01 -7.33
CA VAL A 43 -6.43 1.78 -7.40
C VAL A 43 -7.32 0.55 -7.29
N CYS A 44 -6.96 -0.53 -8.00
CA CYS A 44 -7.65 -1.80 -7.81
C CYS A 44 -7.29 -2.42 -6.45
N VAL A 45 -8.19 -3.25 -5.92
CA VAL A 45 -8.00 -3.92 -4.62
C VAL A 45 -6.70 -4.72 -4.56
N LYS A 46 -6.26 -5.31 -5.68
CA LYS A 46 -4.99 -6.07 -5.77
C LYS A 46 -3.78 -5.15 -5.55
N CYS A 47 -3.76 -4.01 -6.24
CA CYS A 47 -2.71 -3.01 -6.11
C CYS A 47 -2.67 -2.45 -4.68
N LEU A 48 -3.84 -2.11 -4.11
CA LEU A 48 -3.93 -1.64 -2.73
C LEU A 48 -3.36 -2.64 -1.72
N ARG A 49 -3.74 -3.92 -1.82
CA ARG A 49 -3.20 -4.98 -0.94
C ARG A 49 -1.68 -5.10 -1.04
N ASN A 50 -1.13 -5.01 -2.25
CA ASN A 50 0.32 -5.08 -2.44
C ASN A 50 1.04 -3.90 -1.77
N ALA A 51 0.53 -2.67 -1.92
CA ALA A 51 1.12 -1.51 -1.27
C ALA A 51 1.11 -1.62 0.26
N LEU A 52 -0.03 -2.04 0.83
CA LEU A 52 -0.13 -2.26 2.28
C LEU A 52 0.85 -3.35 2.77
N ARG A 53 1.05 -4.41 1.98
CA ARG A 53 2.02 -5.47 2.28
C ARG A 53 3.47 -4.95 2.25
N VAL A 54 3.87 -4.25 1.19
CA VAL A 54 5.22 -3.67 1.09
C VAL A 54 5.51 -2.74 2.26
N GLN A 55 4.55 -1.88 2.62
CA GLN A 55 4.72 -0.98 3.74
C GLN A 55 4.79 -1.70 5.09
N SER A 56 4.04 -2.79 5.29
CA SER A 56 4.16 -3.60 6.52
C SER A 56 5.54 -4.23 6.69
N MET A 57 6.24 -4.52 5.59
CA MET A 57 7.61 -5.03 5.61
C MET A 57 8.62 -3.94 5.99
N GLN A 58 8.40 -2.68 5.60
CA GLN A 58 9.26 -1.57 6.00
C GLN A 58 9.20 -1.25 7.51
N LYS A 59 8.08 -1.56 8.17
CA LYS A 59 7.93 -1.36 9.62
C LYS A 59 8.54 -2.48 10.46
N GLN A 60 9.07 -3.55 9.86
CA GLN A 60 9.95 -4.43 10.61
C GLN A 60 11.29 -3.69 10.77
N PRO A 61 11.68 -3.30 12.00
CA PRO A 61 13.05 -2.91 12.21
C PRO A 61 13.91 -4.08 11.74
N THR A 62 14.85 -3.80 10.85
CA THR A 62 16.01 -4.65 10.68
C THR A 62 16.59 -4.82 12.07
N SER A 63 16.25 -5.93 12.72
CA SER A 63 16.91 -6.37 13.94
C SER A 63 18.33 -6.67 13.50
N SER A 64 19.15 -5.62 13.58
CA SER A 64 20.58 -5.66 13.38
C SER A 64 21.08 -6.70 14.36
N LYS A 65 21.34 -7.92 13.88
CA LYS A 65 22.13 -8.88 14.65
C LYS A 65 23.45 -8.17 14.96
N PRO A 66 23.85 -8.03 16.23
CA PRO A 66 25.15 -7.47 16.56
C PRO A 66 26.22 -8.34 15.89
N LEU A 67 27.19 -7.67 15.29
CA LEU A 67 28.45 -8.26 14.88
C LEU A 67 29.11 -8.76 16.18
N GLU A 68 29.04 -10.06 16.48
CA GLU A 68 29.84 -10.65 17.55
C GLU A 68 30.64 -11.83 16.99
N SER A 69 31.94 -11.53 16.83
CA SER A 69 33.14 -12.35 16.88
C SER A 69 33.02 -13.87 16.78
N ALA A 70 33.80 -14.43 15.85
CA ALA A 70 34.55 -15.66 16.13
C ALA A 70 36.02 -15.40 15.77
N SER A 71 36.83 -15.30 16.83
CA SER A 71 38.29 -15.39 16.82
C SER A 71 38.76 -16.80 16.50
#